data_AF-A0A520GX21-F1
#
_entry.id   AF-A0A520GX21-F1
#
_cell.length_a   1.000
_cell.length_b   1.000
_cell.length_c   1.000
_cell.angle_alpha   90.00
_cell.angle_beta   90.00
_cell.angle_gamma   90.00
#
_symmetry.space_group_name_H-M   'P 1'
#
loop_
_entity.id
_entity.type
_entity.pdbx_description
1 polymer ?
#
loop_
_entity_poly.entity_id
_entity_poly.type
_entity_poly.pdbx_seq_one_letter_code
_entity_poly.pdbx_strand_id
1 'polypeptide(L)' 'MTPGELLTDDGDHVLNPGRRTLTVVVQNTADRPIQVGSHYHFAETNGALGFDRAAAHGMRLNIASGTAVRFEPGQQRTV' A
#
# COMPACT_ATOMS: atom_id res chain seq x y z
N MET A 1 -26.85 4.67 -28.30
CA MET A 1 -27.39 3.95 -27.13
C MET A 1 -26.46 2.80 -26.85
N THR A 2 -25.84 2.80 -25.67
CA THR A 2 -24.82 1.81 -25.30
C THR A 2 -25.39 0.95 -24.17
N PRO A 3 -25.87 -0.28 -24.44
CA PRO A 3 -26.39 -1.15 -23.40
C PRO A 3 -25.35 -1.39 -22.30
N GLY A 4 -25.70 -1.03 -21.07
CA GLY A 4 -24.84 -1.18 -19.90
C GLY A 4 -23.81 -0.07 -19.69
N GLU A 5 -23.94 1.08 -20.37
CA GLU A 5 -23.08 2.22 -20.06
C GLU A 5 -23.26 2.70 -18.61
N LEU A 6 -22.15 2.97 -17.95
CA LEU A 6 -22.12 3.62 -16.65
C LEU A 6 -21.90 5.11 -16.88
N LEU A 7 -22.84 5.91 -16.39
CA LEU A 7 -22.69 7.36 -16.29
C LEU A 7 -22.44 7.65 -14.81
N THR A 8 -21.18 7.87 -14.46
CA THR A 8 -20.78 8.18 -13.08
C THR A 8 -20.84 9.68 -12.85
N ASP A 9 -21.26 10.09 -11.66
CA ASP A 9 -21.12 11.48 -11.23
C ASP A 9 -19.64 11.86 -11.10
N ASP A 10 -19.34 13.15 -11.25
CA ASP A 10 -18.01 13.69 -11.02
C ASP A 10 -17.66 13.67 -9.52
N GLY A 11 -16.36 13.52 -9.21
CA GLY A 11 -15.83 13.66 -7.85
C GLY A 11 -14.84 12.56 -7.46
N ASP A 12 -14.26 12.72 -6.27
CA ASP A 12 -13.32 11.77 -5.68
C ASP A 12 -13.89 11.14 -4.40
N HIS A 13 -13.54 9.89 -4.15
CA HIS A 13 -13.88 9.20 -2.91
C HIS A 13 -12.70 9.21 -1.93
N VAL A 14 -12.90 9.83 -0.77
CA VAL A 14 -11.91 9.78 0.32
C VAL A 14 -11.86 8.37 0.89
N LEU A 15 -10.67 7.77 0.84
CA LEU A 15 -10.43 6.43 1.39
C LEU A 15 -9.96 6.52 2.85
N ASN A 16 -10.43 5.57 3.66
CA ASN A 16 -10.00 5.37 5.05
C ASN A 16 -10.15 6.63 5.96
N PRO A 17 -11.26 7.38 5.90
CA PRO A 17 -11.41 8.62 6.66
C PRO A 17 -11.35 8.39 8.17
N GLY A 18 -10.74 9.33 8.90
CA GLY A 18 -10.67 9.32 10.37
C GLY A 18 -9.80 8.22 10.97
N ARG A 19 -9.04 7.47 10.17
CA ARG A 19 -8.12 6.44 10.65
C ARG A 19 -6.73 7.04 10.87
N ARG A 20 -6.02 6.55 11.89
CA ARG A 20 -4.60 6.88 12.10
C ARG A 20 -3.79 6.42 10.89
N THR A 21 -2.93 7.30 10.38
CA THR A 21 -1.96 7.02 9.32
C THR A 21 -0.55 7.31 9.79
N LEU A 22 0.43 6.65 9.17
CA LEU A 22 1.85 6.84 9.38
C LEU A 22 2.53 6.74 8.02
N THR A 23 3.53 7.58 7.78
CA THR A 23 4.37 7.52 6.59
C THR A 23 5.72 6.94 6.94
N VAL A 24 6.19 5.94 6.17
CA VAL A 24 7.48 5.28 6.39
C VAL A 24 8.27 5.15 5.11
N VAL A 25 9.59 5.25 5.22
CA VAL A 25 10.52 4.93 4.13
C VAL A 25 10.83 3.44 4.18
N VAL A 26 10.66 2.76 3.04
CA VAL A 26 10.84 1.32 2.91
C VAL A 26 11.83 1.04 1.79
N GLN A 27 12.81 0.17 2.05
CA GLN A 27 13.77 -0.29 1.06
C GLN A 27 13.69 -1.80 0.87
N ASN A 28 13.64 -2.27 -0.38
CA ASN A 28 13.80 -3.69 -0.66
C ASN A 28 15.30 -4.03 -0.76
N THR A 29 15.81 -4.81 0.18
CA THR A 29 17.21 -5.25 0.23
C THR A 29 17.44 -6.60 -0.45
N ALA A 30 16.40 -7.24 -1.00
CA ALA A 30 16.53 -8.48 -1.76
C ALA A 30 16.87 -8.23 -3.23
N ASP A 31 17.26 -9.31 -3.91
CA ASP A 31 17.50 -9.41 -5.34
C ASP A 31 16.24 -9.74 -6.16
N ARG A 32 15.09 -9.90 -5.49
CA ARG A 32 13.79 -10.21 -6.09
C ARG A 32 12.75 -9.16 -5.74
N PRO A 33 11.78 -8.92 -6.64
CA PRO A 33 10.71 -7.99 -6.37
C PRO A 33 9.78 -8.50 -5.26
N ILE A 34 9.27 -7.56 -4.46
CA ILE A 34 8.31 -7.82 -3.38
C ILE A 34 7.06 -6.97 -3.62
N GLN A 35 5.89 -7.55 -3.47
CA GLN A 35 4.61 -6.85 -3.61
C GLN A 35 3.76 -7.08 -2.35
N VAL A 36 3.22 -5.99 -1.78
CA VAL A 36 2.44 -6.01 -0.55
C VAL A 36 1.03 -5.48 -0.82
N GLY A 37 0.03 -6.28 -0.47
CA GLY A 37 -1.39 -5.93 -0.67
C GLY A 37 -1.94 -4.94 0.37
N SER A 38 -3.03 -4.27 0.01
CA SER A 38 -3.71 -3.23 0.81
C SER A 38 -4.02 -3.60 2.26
N HIS A 39 -4.29 -4.87 2.57
CA HIS A 39 -4.75 -5.34 3.89
C HIS A 39 -3.76 -6.24 4.63
N TYR A 40 -2.58 -6.46 4.06
CA TYR A 40 -1.55 -7.23 4.75
C TYR A 40 -1.01 -6.43 5.95
N HIS A 41 -0.77 -7.09 7.08
CA HIS A 41 -0.20 -6.43 8.25
C HIS A 41 1.24 -5.99 7.96
N PHE A 42 1.47 -4.68 7.84
CA PHE A 42 2.68 -4.16 7.21
C PHE A 42 3.96 -4.54 7.97
N ALA A 43 3.90 -4.57 9.30
CA ALA A 43 5.01 -4.99 10.17
C ALA A 43 5.43 -6.46 9.99
N GLU A 44 4.59 -7.31 9.41
CA GLU A 44 4.86 -8.75 9.18
C GLU A 44 5.30 -9.04 7.75
N THR A 45 5.45 -8.01 6.90
CA THR A 45 5.89 -8.20 5.50
C THR A 45 7.28 -8.83 5.43
N ASN A 46 7.64 -9.34 4.25
CA ASN A 46 8.93 -10.00 4.00
C ASN A 46 10.11 -9.32 4.71
N GLY A 47 10.94 -10.11 5.39
CA GLY A 47 12.10 -9.64 6.17
C GLY A 47 13.11 -8.81 5.37
N ALA A 48 13.16 -8.96 4.05
CA ALA A 48 14.01 -8.17 3.16
C ALA A 48 13.50 -6.74 2.89
N LEU A 49 12.30 -6.37 3.36
CA LEU A 49 11.88 -4.98 3.41
C LEU A 49 12.43 -4.35 4.69
N GLY A 50 13.36 -3.41 4.52
CA GLY A 50 13.95 -2.60 5.58
C GLY A 50 13.15 -1.34 5.85
N PHE A 51 12.61 -1.22 7.06
CA PHE A 51 11.85 -0.08 7.59
C PHE A 51 11.66 -0.25 9.11
N ASP A 52 11.11 0.76 9.79
CA ASP A 52 10.76 0.68 11.22
C ASP A 52 9.50 -0.19 11.44
N ARG A 53 9.70 -1.45 11.81
CA ARG A 53 8.62 -2.41 12.07
C ARG A 53 7.81 -2.09 13.33
N ALA A 54 8.43 -1.49 14.35
CA ALA A 54 7.74 -1.14 15.58
C ALA A 54 6.74 -0.02 15.32
N ALA A 55 7.13 0.99 14.55
CA ALA A 55 6.23 2.07 14.13
C ALA A 55 5.07 1.57 13.23
N ALA A 56 5.33 0.57 12.38
CA ALA A 56 4.35 -0.02 11.48
C ALA A 56 3.41 -1.06 12.13
N HIS A 57 3.57 -1.37 13.42
CA HIS A 57 2.74 -2.38 14.08
C HIS A 57 1.26 -1.97 14.13
N GLY A 58 0.38 -2.90 13.78
CA GLY A 58 -1.06 -2.68 13.64
C GLY A 58 -1.45 -1.85 12.41
N MET A 59 -0.51 -1.57 11.49
CA MET A 59 -0.75 -0.76 10.30
C MET A 59 -0.87 -1.61 9.03
N ARG A 60 -1.53 -1.06 8.02
CA ARG A 60 -1.62 -1.58 6.65
C ARG A 60 -1.43 -0.42 5.67
N LEU A 61 -1.18 -0.73 4.40
CA LEU A 61 -1.06 0.29 3.35
C LEU A 61 -2.36 1.11 3.24
N ASN A 62 -2.21 2.43 3.18
CA ASN A 62 -3.31 3.38 3.03
C ASN A 62 -3.68 3.58 1.54
N ILE A 63 -4.09 2.50 0.88
CA ILE A 63 -4.40 2.46 -0.56
C ILE A 63 -5.79 1.85 -0.81
N ALA A 64 -6.27 1.92 -2.05
CA ALA A 64 -7.53 1.31 -2.45
C ALA A 64 -7.56 -0.20 -2.16
N SER A 65 -8.72 -0.70 -1.71
CA SER A 65 -8.89 -2.12 -1.39
C SER A 65 -8.59 -3.00 -2.60
N GLY A 66 -7.96 -4.16 -2.36
CA GLY A 66 -7.55 -5.09 -3.42
C GLY A 66 -6.29 -4.68 -4.21
N THR A 67 -5.82 -3.44 -4.10
CA THR A 67 -4.58 -2.99 -4.75
C THR A 67 -3.33 -3.36 -3.93
N ALA A 68 -2.14 -3.12 -4.50
CA ALA A 68 -0.86 -3.44 -3.89
C ALA A 68 0.24 -2.43 -4.25
N VAL A 69 1.27 -2.35 -3.40
CA VAL A 69 2.50 -1.61 -3.68
C VAL A 69 3.61 -2.61 -3.98
N ARG A 70 4.34 -2.35 -5.07
CA ARG A 70 5.47 -3.15 -5.54
C ARG A 70 6.79 -2.44 -5.25
N PHE A 71 7.78 -3.21 -4.82
CA PHE A 71 9.15 -2.80 -4.54
C PHE A 71 10.10 -3.66 -5.39
N GLU A 72 10.75 -3.06 -6.38
CA GLU A 72 11.82 -3.72 -7.16
C GLU A 72 13.09 -3.93 -6.29
N PRO A 73 14.02 -4.82 -6.69
CA PRO A 73 15.30 -4.98 -6.00
C PRO A 73 16.03 -3.65 -5.79
N GLY A 74 16.46 -3.38 -4.56
CA GLY A 74 17.15 -2.14 -4.19
C GLY A 74 16.27 -0.89 -4.11
N GLN A 75 14.99 -0.96 -4.54
CA GLN A 75 14.12 0.20 -4.58
C GLN A 75 13.81 0.71 -3.17
N GLN A 76 13.92 2.03 -3.01
CA GLN A 76 13.45 2.76 -1.84
C GLN A 76 12.20 3.57 -2.22
N ARG A 77 11.18 3.52 -1.36
CA ARG A 77 9.93 4.26 -1.55
C ARG A 77 9.34 4.67 -0.20
N THR A 78 8.70 5.83 -0.18
CA THR A 78 7.89 6.29 0.96
C THR A 78 6.45 5.84 0.75
N VAL A 79 5.86 5.20 1.77
CA VAL A 79 4.48 4.69 1.77
C VAL A 79 3.70 5.14 2.99
#